data_AF-A0A316YHP5-F1
#
_entry.id   AF-A0A316YHP5-F1
#
_cell.length_a   1.000
_cell.length_b   1.000
_cell.length_c   1.000
_cell.angle_alpha   90.00
_cell.angle_beta   90.00
_cell.angle_gamma   90.00
#
_symmetry.space_group_name_H-M   'P 1'
#
loop_
_entity.id
_entity.type
_entity.pdbx_description
1 polymer ?
#
loop_
_entity_poly.entity_id
_entity_poly.type
_entity_poly.pdbx_seq_one_letter_code
_entity_poly.pdbx_strand_id
1 'polypeptide(L)'
;MEEVGLPSRVHQLNVYFRNPEYLAYLQGQLRASNVLDYFATSEFYEQGCNNALLRQQGLQLDGVQDDAEAMVRLEAGLKRLVGIEYVVAHARTPDLFVIHKRQRSGPEDVRVIEAYYVLHGDIRMAADLYTLLGSRLVSLRCTKMQEGDGRGGREDKERSKL
;
A
#
# COMPACT_ATOMS: atom_id res chain seq x y z
N MET A 1 -13.41 -22.91 -16.16
CA MET A 1 -13.11 -21.47 -16.33
C MET A 1 -13.53 -20.81 -15.04
N GLU A 2 -12.61 -20.77 -14.06
CA GLU A 2 -12.84 -20.10 -12.79
C GLU A 2 -12.69 -18.60 -13.05
N GLU A 3 -13.80 -17.88 -12.96
CA GLU A 3 -13.80 -16.43 -12.73
C GLU A 3 -13.10 -16.20 -11.39
N VAL A 4 -11.80 -15.92 -11.44
CA VAL A 4 -11.03 -15.44 -10.30
C VAL A 4 -11.54 -14.04 -9.99
N GLY A 5 -12.63 -13.97 -9.23
CA GLY A 5 -13.19 -12.73 -8.72
C GLY A 5 -12.10 -12.03 -7.93
N LEU A 6 -11.51 -10.99 -8.52
CA LEU A 6 -10.48 -10.17 -7.88
C LEU A 6 -11.01 -9.76 -6.49
N PRO A 7 -10.25 -10.03 -5.41
CA PRO A 7 -10.70 -9.70 -4.07
C PRO A 7 -11.02 -8.21 -4.02
N SER A 8 -12.20 -7.86 -3.49
CA SER A 8 -12.64 -6.47 -3.37
C SER A 8 -11.53 -5.63 -2.74
N ARG A 9 -11.27 -4.41 -3.24
CA ARG A 9 -10.20 -3.50 -2.80
C ARG A 9 -10.07 -3.36 -1.27
N VAL A 10 -11.17 -3.54 -0.53
CA VAL A 10 -11.22 -3.54 0.94
C VAL A 10 -10.45 -4.72 1.57
N HIS A 11 -10.47 -5.91 0.96
CA HIS A 11 -9.70 -7.07 1.43
C HIS A 11 -8.19 -6.86 1.28
N GLN A 12 -7.75 -6.13 0.25
CA GLN A 12 -6.33 -5.87 0.00
C GLN A 12 -5.68 -4.93 1.04
N LEU A 13 -6.48 -4.21 1.85
CA LEU A 13 -5.95 -3.33 2.92
C LEU A 13 -5.40 -4.12 4.13
N ASN A 14 -5.85 -5.36 4.31
CA ASN A 14 -5.44 -6.22 5.42
C ASN A 14 -4.47 -7.34 5.00
N VAL A 15 -4.08 -7.37 3.73
CA VAL A 15 -3.06 -8.27 3.20
C VAL A 15 -1.73 -7.53 3.18
N TYR A 16 -0.67 -8.21 3.64
CA TYR A 16 0.70 -7.75 3.47
C TYR A 16 1.47 -8.79 2.67
N PHE A 17 2.40 -8.33 1.85
CA PHE A 17 3.31 -9.17 1.11
C PHE A 17 4.73 -9.01 1.66
N ARG A 18 5.43 -10.12 1.86
CA ARG A 18 6.84 -10.13 2.26
C ARG A 18 7.57 -11.26 1.54
N ASN A 19 8.70 -10.96 0.93
CA ASN A 19 9.56 -11.96 0.31
C ASN A 19 10.88 -12.09 1.10
N PRO A 20 10.99 -13.07 2.02
CA PRO A 20 12.16 -13.22 2.88
C PRO A 20 13.43 -13.64 2.12
N GLU A 21 13.29 -14.42 1.05
CA GLU A 21 14.42 -14.87 0.21
C GLU A 21 15.13 -13.68 -0.43
N TYR A 22 14.36 -12.76 -1.02
CA TYR A 22 14.91 -11.57 -1.67
C TYR A 22 15.52 -10.60 -0.65
N LEU A 23 14.87 -10.42 0.52
CA LEU A 23 15.44 -9.61 1.60
C LEU A 23 16.76 -10.20 2.12
N ALA A 24 16.88 -11.53 2.21
CA ALA A 24 18.12 -12.20 2.60
C ALA A 24 19.24 -11.96 1.57
N TYR A 25 18.92 -12.00 0.27
CA TYR A 25 19.86 -11.65 -0.79
C TYR A 25 20.39 -10.21 -0.65
N LEU A 26 19.52 -9.26 -0.33
CA LEU A 26 19.89 -7.86 -0.06
C LEU A 26 20.53 -7.63 1.33
N GLN A 27 20.77 -8.68 2.12
CA GLN A 27 21.25 -8.59 3.50
C GLN A 27 20.36 -7.67 4.39
N GLY A 28 19.07 -7.58 4.07
CA GLY A 28 18.10 -6.72 4.75
C GLY A 28 18.23 -5.22 4.45
N GLN A 29 19.15 -4.81 3.57
CA GLN A 29 19.38 -3.39 3.26
C GLN A 29 18.46 -2.92 2.13
N LEU A 30 17.26 -2.47 2.50
CA LEU A 30 16.39 -1.75 1.56
C LEU A 30 16.80 -0.28 1.47
N ARG A 31 16.89 0.22 0.25
CA ARG A 31 17.23 1.61 -0.13
C ARG A 31 16.25 2.10 -1.19
N ALA A 32 16.23 3.41 -1.45
CA ALA A 32 15.35 3.95 -2.48
C ALA A 32 15.70 3.41 -3.89
N SER A 33 16.98 3.16 -4.14
CA SER A 33 17.49 2.55 -5.38
C SER A 33 16.97 1.13 -5.65
N ASN A 34 16.82 0.28 -4.62
CA ASN A 34 16.48 -1.15 -4.78
C ASN A 34 15.04 -1.50 -4.37
N VAL A 35 14.33 -0.62 -3.65
CA VAL A 35 12.99 -0.93 -3.13
C VAL A 35 11.97 -1.22 -4.23
N LEU A 36 12.12 -0.61 -5.41
CA LEU A 36 11.27 -0.89 -6.57
C LEU A 36 11.52 -2.28 -7.15
N ASP A 37 12.76 -2.77 -7.10
CA ASP A 37 13.09 -4.13 -7.51
C ASP A 37 12.54 -5.15 -6.52
N TYR A 38 12.61 -4.86 -5.22
CA TYR A 38 11.91 -5.65 -4.20
C TYR A 38 10.40 -5.66 -4.42
N PHE A 39 9.80 -4.48 -4.66
CA PHE A 39 8.37 -4.34 -4.91
C PHE A 39 7.91 -5.12 -6.14
N ALA A 40 8.77 -5.28 -7.14
CA ALA A 40 8.48 -6.07 -8.34
C ALA A 40 8.28 -7.56 -8.08
N THR A 41 8.73 -8.07 -6.94
CA THR A 41 8.50 -9.46 -6.52
C THR A 41 7.10 -9.67 -5.94
N SER A 42 6.36 -8.60 -5.65
CA SER A 42 5.03 -8.66 -5.05
C SER A 42 3.91 -8.86 -6.06
N GLU A 43 2.79 -9.40 -5.60
CA GLU A 43 1.55 -9.52 -6.39
C GLU A 43 0.92 -8.16 -6.75
N PHE A 44 1.32 -7.08 -6.08
CA PHE A 44 0.86 -5.73 -6.36
C PHE A 44 1.52 -5.09 -7.60
N TYR A 45 2.58 -5.73 -8.11
CA TYR A 45 3.33 -5.24 -9.25
C TYR A 45 2.79 -5.76 -10.58
N GLU A 46 2.45 -4.84 -11.48
CA GLU A 46 2.00 -5.17 -12.82
C GLU A 46 3.17 -5.38 -13.79
N GLN A 47 3.25 -6.56 -14.42
CA GLN A 47 4.32 -6.87 -15.39
C GLN A 47 4.28 -5.99 -16.65
N GLY A 48 3.11 -5.44 -17.00
CA GLY A 48 2.93 -4.56 -18.16
C GLY A 48 3.29 -3.09 -17.93
N CYS A 49 3.81 -2.72 -16.75
CA CYS A 49 4.12 -1.33 -16.44
C CYS A 49 5.44 -0.85 -17.10
N ASN A 50 5.59 0.46 -17.18
CA ASN A 50 6.75 1.12 -17.79
C ASN A 50 8.07 0.77 -17.09
N ASN A 51 8.06 0.48 -15.79
CA ASN A 51 9.25 0.07 -15.05
C ASN A 51 9.79 -1.29 -15.51
N ALA A 52 8.92 -2.22 -15.94
CA ALA A 52 9.36 -3.49 -16.50
C ALA A 52 10.04 -3.27 -17.85
N LEU A 53 9.43 -2.42 -18.70
CA LEU A 53 9.98 -2.06 -20.00
C LEU A 53 11.34 -1.36 -19.86
N LEU A 54 11.48 -0.41 -18.95
CA LEU A 54 12.75 0.28 -18.70
C LEU A 54 13.84 -0.70 -18.20
N ARG A 55 13.48 -1.67 -17.36
CA ARG A 55 14.42 -2.72 -16.93
C ARG A 55 14.85 -3.61 -18.09
N GLN A 56 13.92 -4.00 -18.96
CA GLN A 56 14.25 -4.74 -20.19
C GLN A 56 15.16 -3.93 -21.12
N GLN A 57 15.06 -2.60 -21.12
CA GLN A 57 15.95 -1.69 -21.86
C GLN A 57 17.30 -1.46 -21.17
N GLY A 58 17.57 -2.14 -20.04
CA GLY A 58 18.85 -2.06 -19.31
C GLY A 58 18.94 -0.92 -18.30
N LEU A 59 17.83 -0.26 -17.96
CA LEU A 59 17.82 0.72 -16.86
C LEU A 59 17.79 -0.02 -15.51
N GLN A 60 18.98 -0.37 -15.03
CA GLN A 60 19.20 -0.93 -13.70
C GLN A 60 19.60 0.19 -12.73
N LEU A 61 18.91 0.27 -11.58
CA LEU A 61 19.23 1.22 -10.51
C LEU A 61 20.08 0.58 -9.39
N ASP A 62 20.12 -0.75 -9.37
CA ASP A 62 20.93 -1.52 -8.43
C ASP A 62 22.42 -1.19 -8.60
N GLY A 63 23.06 -0.75 -7.51
CA GLY A 63 24.48 -0.36 -7.48
C GLY A 63 24.76 1.13 -7.62
N VAL A 64 23.76 1.97 -7.88
CA VAL A 64 23.91 3.43 -7.75
C VAL A 64 24.02 3.77 -6.27
N GLN A 65 25.14 4.37 -5.86
CA GLN A 65 25.39 4.71 -4.44
C GLN A 65 24.51 5.87 -3.96
N ASP A 66 24.18 6.80 -4.86
CA ASP A 66 23.34 7.94 -4.58
C ASP A 66 21.88 7.64 -4.94
N ASP A 67 21.06 7.45 -3.90
CA ASP A 67 19.62 7.20 -4.02
C ASP A 67 18.90 8.32 -4.78
N ALA A 68 19.34 9.58 -4.68
CA ALA A 68 18.72 10.70 -5.38
C ALA A 68 19.01 10.62 -6.89
N GLU A 69 20.25 10.30 -7.27
CA GLU A 69 20.64 10.11 -8.67
C GLU A 69 19.83 8.97 -9.32
N ALA A 70 19.68 7.85 -8.59
CA ALA A 70 18.89 6.71 -9.07
C ALA A 70 17.45 7.11 -9.41
N MET A 71 16.80 7.89 -8.54
CA MET A 71 15.43 8.35 -8.76
C MET A 71 15.32 9.33 -9.94
N VAL A 72 16.29 10.25 -10.10
CA VAL A 72 16.34 11.17 -11.24
C VAL A 72 16.48 10.42 -12.57
N ARG A 73 17.36 9.40 -12.62
CA ARG A 73 17.55 8.57 -13.80
C ARG A 73 16.30 7.78 -14.17
N LEU A 74 15.61 7.23 -13.16
CA LEU A 74 14.34 6.54 -13.37
C LEU A 74 13.28 7.48 -13.96
N GLU A 75 13.09 8.65 -13.35
CA GLU A 75 12.11 9.63 -13.81
C GLU A 75 12.40 10.09 -15.25
N ALA A 76 13.66 10.32 -15.60
CA ALA A 76 14.05 10.67 -16.96
C ALA A 76 13.69 9.56 -17.98
N GLY A 77 13.79 8.29 -17.59
CA GLY A 77 13.34 7.16 -18.39
C GLY A 77 11.82 7.12 -18.56
N LEU A 78 11.10 7.30 -17.46
CA LEU A 78 9.63 7.24 -17.39
C LEU A 78 8.95 8.35 -18.18
N LYS A 79 9.51 9.57 -18.17
CA LYS A 79 8.99 10.72 -18.95
C LYS A 79 8.88 10.48 -20.45
N ARG A 80 9.61 9.48 -20.99
CA ARG A 80 9.59 9.11 -22.42
C ARG A 80 8.48 8.10 -22.75
N LEU A 81 7.79 7.59 -21.74
CA LEU A 81 6.78 6.53 -21.87
C LEU A 81 5.42 7.04 -21.39
N VAL A 82 4.35 6.33 -21.76
CA VAL A 82 2.96 6.61 -21.40
C VAL A 82 2.36 5.31 -20.91
N GLY A 83 1.68 5.32 -19.77
CA GLY A 83 1.10 4.12 -19.16
C GLY A 83 1.24 4.07 -17.64
N ILE A 84 1.08 2.87 -17.09
CA ILE A 84 1.22 2.61 -15.65
C ILE A 84 2.70 2.62 -15.29
N GLU A 85 3.04 3.30 -14.21
CA GLU A 85 4.38 3.36 -13.64
C GLU A 85 4.35 3.35 -12.12
N TYR A 86 5.46 2.90 -11.54
CA TYR A 86 5.71 2.86 -10.10
C TYR A 86 6.92 3.72 -9.78
N VAL A 87 6.77 4.59 -8.79
CA VAL A 87 7.87 5.47 -8.35
C VAL A 87 7.87 5.60 -6.84
N VAL A 88 9.04 5.79 -6.28
CA VAL A 88 9.22 6.07 -4.86
C VAL A 88 8.87 7.53 -4.61
N ALA A 89 7.74 7.78 -3.94
CA ALA A 89 7.29 9.12 -3.59
C ALA A 89 7.99 9.66 -2.33
N HIS A 90 8.33 8.76 -1.41
CA HIS A 90 9.04 9.10 -0.18
C HIS A 90 9.89 7.92 0.27
N ALA A 91 11.09 8.21 0.77
CA ALA A 91 12.02 7.22 1.29
C ALA A 91 12.59 7.68 2.62
N ARG A 92 12.49 6.82 3.63
CA ARG A 92 13.16 6.94 4.92
C ARG A 92 13.86 5.62 5.20
N THR A 93 15.06 5.51 4.64
CA THR A 93 15.91 4.32 4.74
C THR A 93 16.29 4.05 6.20
N PRO A 94 16.21 2.79 6.71
CA PRO A 94 15.70 1.58 6.05
C PRO A 94 14.21 1.27 6.38
N ASP A 95 13.56 2.09 7.18
CA ASP A 95 12.32 1.72 7.87
C ASP A 95 11.06 1.81 7.00
N LEU A 96 10.98 2.84 6.15
CA LEU A 96 9.74 3.20 5.44
C LEU A 96 10.02 3.70 4.02
N PHE A 97 9.28 3.12 3.07
CA PHE A 97 9.18 3.63 1.70
C PHE A 97 7.72 3.76 1.29
N VAL A 98 7.43 4.80 0.50
CA VAL A 98 6.11 5.03 -0.09
C VAL A 98 6.25 4.94 -1.60
N ILE A 99 5.54 3.99 -2.20
CA ILE A 99 5.53 3.78 -3.65
C ILE A 99 4.17 4.26 -4.18
N HIS A 100 4.19 5.11 -5.19
CA HIS A 100 2.99 5.51 -5.92
C HIS A 100 2.89 4.72 -7.22
N LYS A 101 1.74 4.11 -7.43
CA LYS A 101 1.29 3.69 -8.76
C LYS A 101 0.63 4.87 -9.44
N ARG A 102 1.15 5.23 -10.60
CA ARG A 102 0.72 6.40 -11.36
C ARG A 102 0.34 5.97 -12.78
N GLN A 103 -0.64 6.66 -13.35
CA GLN A 103 -0.92 6.63 -14.78
C GLN A 103 -0.34 7.90 -15.39
N ARG A 104 0.59 7.73 -16.32
CA ARG A 104 1.17 8.82 -17.10
C ARG A 104 0.45 8.91 -18.44
N SER A 105 -0.09 10.09 -18.75
CA SER A 105 -0.70 10.41 -20.04
C SER A 105 0.23 11.26 -20.93
N GLY A 106 1.25 11.88 -20.34
CA GLY A 106 2.27 12.65 -21.04
C GLY A 106 3.50 12.94 -20.18
N PRO A 107 4.51 13.67 -20.69
CA PRO A 107 5.77 13.90 -19.98
C PRO A 107 5.63 14.59 -18.61
N GLU A 108 4.64 15.48 -18.46
CA GLU A 108 4.35 16.17 -17.20
C GLU A 108 2.94 15.86 -16.68
N ASP A 109 2.14 15.08 -17.42
CA ASP A 109 0.77 14.73 -17.05
C ASP A 109 0.73 13.33 -16.40
N VAL A 110 0.66 13.34 -15.07
CA VAL A 110 0.74 12.15 -14.23
C VAL A 110 -0.32 12.17 -13.16
N ARG A 111 -1.10 11.10 -13.06
CA ARG A 111 -2.13 10.92 -12.05
C ARG A 111 -1.79 9.75 -11.12
N VAL A 112 -1.75 10.00 -9.81
CA VAL A 112 -1.61 8.93 -8.81
C VAL A 112 -2.93 8.14 -8.73
N ILE A 113 -2.83 6.82 -8.86
CA ILE A 113 -3.97 5.90 -8.76
C ILE A 113 -4.01 5.26 -7.38
N GLU A 114 -2.88 4.72 -6.93
CA GLU A 114 -2.74 3.98 -5.68
C GLU A 114 -1.38 4.26 -5.03
N ALA A 115 -1.32 4.03 -3.72
CA ALA A 115 -0.09 4.14 -2.95
C ALA A 115 0.13 2.85 -2.15
N TYR A 116 1.39 2.50 -1.94
CA TYR A 116 1.83 1.33 -1.18
C TYR A 116 2.89 1.76 -0.17
N TYR A 117 2.83 1.15 1.00
CA TYR A 117 3.83 1.30 2.05
C TYR A 117 4.71 0.06 2.09
N VAL A 118 6.03 0.28 2.17
CA VAL A 118 7.00 -0.76 2.48
C VAL A 118 7.56 -0.45 3.86
N LEU A 119 7.16 -1.23 4.87
CA LEU A 119 7.53 -1.04 6.27
C LEU A 119 8.37 -2.24 6.72
N HIS A 120 9.66 -2.04 6.99
CA HIS A 120 10.57 -3.12 7.43
C HIS A 120 10.53 -4.38 6.53
N GLY A 121 10.33 -4.17 5.23
CA GLY A 121 10.18 -5.23 4.23
C GLY A 121 8.74 -5.73 3.99
N ASP A 122 7.75 -5.30 4.76
CA ASP A 122 6.35 -5.66 4.52
C ASP A 122 5.68 -4.65 3.58
N ILE A 123 5.16 -5.14 2.45
CA ILE A 123 4.48 -4.34 1.44
C ILE A 123 2.98 -4.37 1.72
N ARG A 124 2.35 -3.19 1.79
CA ARG A 124 0.92 -3.03 2.06
C ARG A 124 0.31 -1.95 1.18
N MET A 125 -0.94 -2.13 0.79
CA MET A 125 -1.70 -1.07 0.12
C MET A 125 -2.09 0.03 1.12
N ALA A 126 -1.93 1.28 0.73
CA ALA A 126 -2.40 2.42 1.50
C ALA A 126 -3.93 2.53 1.39
N ALA A 127 -4.60 2.75 2.53
CA ALA A 127 -6.05 2.98 2.54
C ALA A 127 -6.40 4.36 1.97
N ASP A 128 -7.42 4.42 1.14
CA ASP A 128 -8.02 5.68 0.69
C ASP A 128 -8.65 6.43 1.88
N LEU A 129 -8.57 7.76 1.87
CA LEU A 129 -9.10 8.61 2.93
C LEU A 129 -10.59 8.35 3.17
N TYR A 130 -11.37 8.15 2.10
CA TYR A 130 -12.80 7.84 2.21
C TYR A 130 -13.06 6.53 2.94
N THR A 131 -12.24 5.50 2.72
CA THR A 131 -12.33 4.20 3.41
C THR A 131 -11.99 4.34 4.90
N LEU A 132 -10.98 5.16 5.23
CA LEU A 132 -10.62 5.44 6.62
C LEU A 132 -11.72 6.21 7.35
N LEU A 133 -12.33 7.21 6.71
CA LEU A 133 -13.44 7.98 7.28
C LEU A 133 -14.69 7.12 7.45
N GLY A 134 -15.04 6.31 6.43
CA GLY A 134 -16.18 5.39 6.49
C GLY A 134 -16.06 4.37 7.62
N SER A 135 -14.90 3.73 7.76
CA SER A 135 -14.66 2.75 8.84
C SER A 135 -14.78 3.39 10.23
N ARG A 136 -14.22 4.59 10.44
CA ARG A 136 -14.37 5.31 11.71
C ARG A 136 -15.83 5.69 12.01
N LEU A 137 -16.59 6.16 11.02
CA LEU A 137 -18.00 6.50 11.21
C LEU A 137 -18.84 5.28 11.60
N VAL A 138 -18.59 4.12 10.99
CA VAL A 138 -19.26 2.86 11.35
C VAL A 138 -18.89 2.43 12.77
N SER A 139 -17.61 2.47 13.14
CA SER A 139 -17.15 2.13 14.50
C SER A 139 -17.79 3.02 15.56
N LEU A 140 -17.94 4.33 15.30
CA LEU A 140 -18.61 5.26 16.21
C LEU A 140 -20.11 4.99 16.40
N ARG A 141 -20.78 4.36 15.42
CA ARG A 141 -22.19 3.97 15.55
C ARG A 141 -22.37 2.71 16.39
N CYS A 142 -21.41 1.78 16.33
CA CYS A 142 -21.48 0.52 17.04
C CYS A 142 -21.30 0.71 18.56
N THR A 143 -20.43 1.65 18.99
CA THR A 143 -20.21 1.91 20.43
C THR A 143 -21.44 2.47 21.14
N LYS A 144 -22.30 3.24 20.44
CA LYS A 144 -23.56 3.74 21.03
C LYS A 144 -24.64 2.67 21.19
N MET A 145 -24.53 1.50 20.54
CA MET A 145 -25.49 0.41 20.72
C MET A 145 -25.16 -0.50 21.92
N GLN A 146 -23.93 -0.46 22.45
CA GLN A 146 -23.54 -1.28 23.61
C GLN A 146 -23.82 -0.63 24.97
N GLU A 147 -24.07 0.69 25.03
CA GLU A 147 -24.43 1.39 26.28
C GLU A 147 -25.94 1.35 26.59
N GLY A 148 -26.77 0.81 25.70
CA GLY A 148 -28.24 0.86 25.80
C GLY A 148 -28.92 -0.36 26.45
N ASP A 149 -28.23 -1.46 26.70
CA ASP A 149 -28.86 -2.75 27.06
C ASP A 149 -28.51 -3.24 28.48
N GLY A 150 -28.70 -2.37 29.48
CA GLY A 150 -28.26 -2.64 30.86
C GLY A 150 -29.12 -2.08 32.00
N ARG A 151 -30.38 -1.71 31.79
CA ARG A 151 -31.30 -1.33 32.90
C ARG A 151 -32.74 -1.76 32.64
N GLY A 152 -33.03 -3.03 32.87
CA GLY A 152 -34.38 -3.54 33.05
C GLY A 152 -34.40 -4.55 34.20
N GLY A 153 -34.99 -4.17 35.34
CA GLY A 153 -35.26 -5.10 36.45
C GLY A 153 -34.85 -4.60 37.83
N ARG A 154 -35.57 -3.62 38.38
CA ARG A 154 -35.79 -3.56 39.83
C ARG A 154 -37.23 -3.92 40.07
N GLU A 155 -37.44 -5.17 40.45
CA GLU A 155 -38.73 -5.72 40.85
C GLU A 155 -39.21 -5.01 42.12
N ASP A 156 -40.43 -4.51 42.05
CA ASP A 156 -41.19 -3.95 43.16
C ASP A 156 -41.41 -5.02 44.23
N LYS A 157 -40.92 -4.74 45.45
CA LYS A 157 -41.21 -5.55 46.64
C LYS A 157 -42.23 -4.83 47.52
N GLU A 158 -43.43 -4.61 46.99
CA GLU A 158 -44.61 -4.46 47.83
C GLU A 158 -45.05 -5.85 48.31
N ARG A 159 -44.71 -6.19 49.56
CA ARG A 159 -45.35 -7.28 50.27
C ARG A 159 -45.80 -6.81 51.66
N SER A 160 -47.07 -6.43 51.69
CA SER A 160 -48.07 -6.72 52.72
C SER A 160 -47.61 -6.60 54.18
N LYS A 161 -47.91 -5.45 54.80
CA LYS A 161 -48.36 -5.43 56.20
C LYS A 161 -49.88 -5.50 56.18
N LEU A 162 -50.42 -6.64 56.59
CA LEU A 162 -51.69 -6.87 57.32
C LEU A 162 -51.95 -8.38 57.35
#